data_AF-A0A3B1KF82-F1
#
_entry.id   AF-A0A3B1KF82-F1
#
_cell.length_a   1.000
_cell.length_b   1.000
_cell.length_c   1.000
_cell.angle_alpha   90.00
_cell.angle_beta   90.00
_cell.angle_gamma   90.00
#
_symmetry.space_group_name_H-M   'P 1'
#
loop_
_entity.id
_entity.type
_entity.pdbx_description
1 polymer ?
#
loop_
_entity_poly.entity_id
_entity_poly.type
_entity_poly.pdbx_seq_one_letter_code
_entity_poly.pdbx_strand_id
1 'polypeptide(L)' 'MFNLKVAPYGTGVADCCFKFTTVKIPLRMVESFTWTHTECPIKAVVLLTKKGKTFCVDPESELVAALN' A
#
# COMPACT_ATOMS: atom_id res chain seq x y z
N MET A 1 -0.25 5.56 29.65
CA MET A 1 0.36 4.62 28.68
C MET A 1 0.19 5.24 27.30
N PHE A 2 1.31 5.54 26.63
CA PHE A 2 1.43 6.62 25.66
C PHE A 2 0.52 6.47 24.43
N ASN A 3 -0.34 7.47 24.20
CA ASN A 3 -1.07 7.68 22.96
C ASN A 3 -0.11 8.23 21.91
N LEU A 4 0.37 7.39 20.99
CA LEU A 4 1.25 7.80 19.91
C LEU A 4 0.43 8.11 18.65
N LYS A 5 -0.13 9.33 18.57
CA LYS A 5 -0.41 9.95 17.26
C LYS A 5 0.84 10.72 16.85
N VAL A 6 1.69 10.12 16.04
CA VAL A 6 2.88 10.77 15.48
C VAL A 6 2.68 10.90 13.98
N ALA A 7 2.50 12.14 13.53
CA ALA A 7 2.79 12.55 12.17
C ALA A 7 3.71 13.77 12.27
N PRO A 8 5.00 13.61 11.99
CA PRO A 8 5.74 14.76 11.47
C PRO A 8 6.69 14.38 10.33
N TYR A 9 6.72 15.32 9.37
CA TYR A 9 7.87 15.67 8.55
C TYR A 9 8.30 14.73 7.43
N GLY A 10 8.10 15.20 6.20
CA GLY A 10 8.68 14.62 5.01
C GLY A 10 10.21 14.73 5.02
N THR A 11 10.86 13.61 5.33
CA THR A 11 12.11 13.13 4.71
C THR A 11 12.13 11.61 4.90
N GLY A 12 11.59 10.87 3.93
CA GLY A 12 11.75 9.41 3.86
C GLY A 12 10.97 8.57 4.88
N VAL A 13 9.73 8.92 5.21
CA VAL A 13 8.82 7.88 5.73
C VAL A 13 8.53 6.99 4.52
N ALA A 14 9.17 5.83 4.44
CA ALA A 14 8.70 4.79 3.54
C ALA A 14 7.19 4.63 3.77
N ASP A 15 6.37 4.73 2.72
CA ASP A 15 4.93 4.51 2.79
C ASP A 15 4.68 3.05 3.20
N CYS A 16 4.79 2.79 4.50
CA CYS A 16 4.61 1.46 5.06
C CYS A 16 3.13 1.19 5.25
N CYS A 17 2.73 -0.01 4.84
CA CYS A 17 1.40 -0.51 5.07
C CYS A 17 1.32 -1.15 6.46
N PHE A 18 0.32 -0.77 7.25
CA PHE A 18 0.03 -1.41 8.55
C PHE A 18 -1.17 -2.36 8.45
N LYS A 19 -1.98 -2.24 7.39
CA LYS A 19 -3.15 -3.07 7.11
C LYS A 19 -3.33 -3.21 5.61
N PHE A 20 -3.85 -4.35 5.20
CA PHE A 20 -4.28 -4.57 3.82
C PHE A 20 -5.71 -4.08 3.63
N THR A 21 -6.00 -3.62 2.41
CA THR A 21 -7.36 -3.29 2.00
C THR A 21 -8.16 -4.57 1.79
N THR A 22 -9.41 -4.56 2.26
CA THR A 22 -10.39 -5.61 1.93
C THR A 22 -11.22 -5.24 0.70
N VAL A 23 -10.99 -4.05 0.14
CA VAL A 23 -11.70 -3.58 -1.05
C VAL A 23 -11.22 -4.35 -2.27
N LYS A 24 -12.16 -4.94 -3.00
CA LYS A 24 -11.88 -5.54 -4.31
C LYS A 24 -11.64 -4.42 -5.32
N ILE A 25 -10.39 -4.27 -5.75
CA ILE A 25 -9.97 -3.29 -6.75
C ILE A 25 -9.90 -3.99 -8.11
N PRO A 26 -10.74 -3.62 -9.08
CA PRO A 26 -10.64 -4.16 -10.43
C PRO A 26 -9.33 -3.72 -11.10
N LEU A 27 -8.63 -4.63 -11.79
CA LEU A 27 -7.38 -4.34 -12.52
C LEU A 27 -7.50 -3.12 -13.45
N ARG A 28 -8.64 -2.95 -14.14
CA ARG A 28 -8.89 -1.81 -15.03
C ARG A 28 -8.77 -0.43 -14.37
N MET A 29 -8.92 -0.38 -13.04
CA MET A 29 -8.80 0.82 -12.22
C MET A 29 -7.39 1.04 -11.69
N VAL A 30 -6.52 0.04 -11.74
CA VAL A 30 -5.11 0.17 -11.38
C VAL A 30 -4.43 1.03 -12.43
N GLU A 31 -3.70 2.04 -11.97
CA GLU A 31 -2.88 2.93 -12.78
C GLU A 31 -1.42 2.51 -12.68
N SER A 32 -0.95 2.27 -11.46
CA SER A 32 0.38 1.74 -11.18
C SER A 32 0.41 1.03 -9.83
N PHE A 33 1.52 0.36 -9.54
CA PHE A 33 1.75 -0.28 -8.27
C PHE A 33 3.21 -0.10 -7.84
N THR A 34 3.47 -0.14 -6.54
CA THR A 34 4.80 0.00 -5.98
C THR A 34 4.94 -0.86 -4.74
N TRP A 35 6.11 -1.46 -4.54
CA TRP A 35 6.39 -2.24 -3.34
C TRP A 35 6.72 -1.32 -2.17
N THR A 36 6.23 -1.65 -0.99
CA THR A 36 6.66 -0.98 0.25
C THR A 36 8.16 -1.15 0.46
N HIS A 37 8.79 -0.21 1.18
CA HIS A 37 10.21 -0.31 1.50
C HIS A 37 10.54 -1.58 2.30
N THR A 38 11.76 -2.07 2.16
CA THR A 38 12.22 -3.30 2.84
C THR A 38 12.28 -3.16 4.36
N GLU A 39 12.40 -1.94 4.86
CA GLU A 39 12.36 -1.63 6.30
C GLU A 39 10.95 -1.67 6.90
N CYS A 40 9.91 -1.77 6.06
CA CYS A 40 8.54 -1.87 6.56
C CYS A 40 8.31 -3.23 7.24
N PRO A 41 7.60 -3.25 8.39
CA PRO A 41 7.34 -4.49 9.12
C PRO A 41 6.44 -5.45 8.35
N ILE A 42 5.61 -4.92 7.45
CA ILE A 42 4.72 -5.68 6.58
C ILE A 42 5.13 -5.40 5.14
N LYS A 43 5.40 -6.46 4.38
CA LYS A 43 5.58 -6.36 2.94
C LYS A 43 4.23 -6.22 2.27
N ALA A 44 4.04 -5.16 1.51
CA ALA A 44 2.80 -4.90 0.79
C ALA A 44 3.07 -4.30 -0.58
N VAL A 45 2.04 -4.36 -1.43
CA VAL A 45 1.98 -3.63 -2.69
C VAL A 45 1.06 -2.44 -2.52
N VAL A 46 1.58 -1.23 -2.68
CA VAL A 46 0.80 -0.01 -2.75
C VAL A 46 0.30 0.16 -4.17
N LEU A 47 -1.01 -0.02 -4.37
CA LEU A 47 -1.67 0.23 -5.65
C LEU A 47 -2.10 1.69 -5.76
N LEU A 48 -1.73 2.36 -6.84
CA LEU A 48 -2.33 3.60 -7.26
C LEU A 48 -3.44 3.31 -8.26
N THR A 49 -4.62 3.86 -8.01
CA THR A 49 -5.74 3.78 -8.95
C THR A 49 -5.80 5.02 -9.83
N LYS A 50 -6.41 4.91 -11.01
CA LYS A 50 -6.66 6.02 -11.96
C LYS A 50 -7.44 7.20 -11.37
N LYS A 51 -8.03 7.03 -10.18
CA LYS A 51 -8.69 8.09 -9.42
C LYS A 51 -7.76 8.79 -8.42
N GLY A 52 -6.45 8.52 -8.48
CA GLY A 52 -5.44 9.04 -7.57
C GLY A 52 -5.51 8.45 -6.15
N LYS A 53 -6.23 7.34 -5.93
CA LYS A 53 -6.32 6.71 -4.61
C LYS A 53 -5.29 5.60 -4.47
N THR A 54 -4.61 5.55 -3.33
CA THR A 54 -3.65 4.52 -2.97
C THR A 54 -4.27 3.47 -2.04
N PHE A 55 -3.90 2.21 -2.25
CA PHE A 55 -4.37 1.09 -1.43
C PHE A 55 -3.23 0.12 -1.13
N CYS A 56 -3.08 -0.25 0.14
CA CYS A 56 -2.19 -1.33 0.56
C CYS A 56 -2.83 -2.68 0.23
N VAL A 57 -2.22 -3.47 -0.63
CA VAL A 57 -2.71 -4.78 -1.05
C VAL A 57 -1.76 -5.87 -0.58
N ASP A 58 -2.35 -6.99 -0.19
CA ASP A 58 -1.62 -8.19 0.16
C ASP A 58 -0.84 -8.71 -1.06
N PRO A 59 0.49 -8.90 -0.96
CA PRO A 59 1.30 -9.40 -2.06
C PRO A 59 0.88 -10.78 -2.56
N GLU A 60 0.18 -11.58 -1.73
CA GLU A 60 -0.32 -12.91 -2.08
C GLU A 60 -1.74 -12.86 -2.70
N SER A 61 -2.34 -11.67 -2.84
CA SER A 61 -3.65 -11.55 -3.45
C SER A 61 -3.64 -11.84 -4.95
N GLU A 62 -4.74 -12.41 -5.45
CA GLU A 62 -4.96 -12.65 -6.88
C GLU A 62 -4.80 -11.38 -7.73
N LEU A 63 -5.14 -10.22 -7.15
CA LEU A 63 -4.98 -8.93 -7.81
C LEU A 63 -3.49 -8.66 -8.12
N VAL A 64 -2.60 -8.89 -7.17
CA VAL A 64 -1.16 -8.72 -7.36
C VAL A 64 -0.61 -9.77 -8.32
N ALA A 65 -1.09 -11.02 -8.24
CA ALA A 65 -0.71 -12.07 -9.17
C ALA A 65 -1.03 -11.72 -10.63
N ALA A 66 -2.10 -10.96 -10.88
CA ALA A 66 -2.53 -10.53 -12.21
C ALA A 66 -1.88 -9.22 -12.70
N LEU A 67 -0.96 -8.62 -11.94
CA LEU A 67 -0.19 -7.44 -12.37
C LEU A 67 1.10 -7.80 -13.15
N ASN A 68 1.43 -9.10 -13.23
CA ASN A 68 2.59 -9.64 -13.96
C ASN A 68 2.22 -10.17 -15.34
#